data_AF-H8YYU4-F1
#
_entry.id   AF-H8YYU4-F1
#
_cell.length_a   1.000
_cell.length_b   1.000
_cell.length_c   1.000
_cell.angle_alpha   90.00
_cell.angle_beta   90.00
_cell.angle_gamma   90.00
#
_symmetry.space_group_name_H-M   'P 1'
#
loop_
_entity.id
_entity.type
_entity.pdbx_description
1 polymer ?
#
loop_
_entity_poly.entity_id
_entity_poly.type
_entity_poly.pdbx_seq_one_letter_code
_entity_poly.pdbx_strand_id
1 'polypeptide(L)'
;MTRQTVLAAFMAVGLAGGCESVLAFKCMPIYGNWCGIDWPQAGHFPPPIDDFDAACMRHDLCTADPRSDTPCDRAFVGELHALAAMHGGLPRPLQWAESIIRLKAGGFPAGMPMPSPWDVMGLASSLATPCW
;
A
#
# COMPACT_ATOMS: atom_id res chain seq x y z
N MET A 1 -6.45 -0.60 -51.13
CA MET A 1 -6.74 -0.38 -49.69
C MET A 1 -5.50 0.22 -49.05
N THR A 2 -5.58 1.50 -48.69
CA THR A 2 -4.47 2.38 -48.31
C THR A 2 -4.16 2.26 -46.81
N ARG A 3 -2.87 2.24 -46.45
CA ARG A 3 -2.31 2.14 -45.08
C ARG A 3 -2.86 3.15 -44.04
N GLN A 4 -3.67 4.12 -44.47
CA GLN A 4 -4.21 5.19 -43.64
C GLN A 4 -5.35 4.74 -42.72
N THR A 5 -6.10 3.67 -43.05
CA THR A 5 -7.21 3.21 -42.20
C THR A 5 -6.77 2.41 -40.96
N VAL A 6 -5.58 1.81 -40.96
CA VAL A 6 -5.10 1.01 -39.81
C VAL A 6 -4.60 1.90 -38.66
N LEU A 7 -4.05 3.09 -38.98
CA LEU A 7 -3.51 4.01 -37.98
C LEU A 7 -4.60 4.71 -37.15
N ALA A 8 -5.80 4.91 -37.71
CA ALA A 8 -6.90 5.54 -37.00
C ALA A 8 -7.49 4.64 -35.89
N ALA A 9 -7.47 3.32 -36.07
CA ALA A 9 -8.00 2.38 -35.09
C ALA A 9 -7.13 2.29 -33.81
N PHE A 10 -5.81 2.44 -33.94
CA PHE A 10 -4.91 2.41 -32.78
C PHE A 10 -4.93 3.69 -31.94
N MET A 11 -5.23 4.85 -32.55
CA MET A 11 -5.31 6.12 -31.82
C MET A 11 -6.62 6.30 -31.03
N ALA A 12 -7.68 5.55 -31.35
CA ALA A 12 -8.96 5.64 -30.65
C ALA A 12 -8.99 4.88 -29.30
N VAL A 13 -8.08 3.90 -29.09
CA VAL A 13 -8.05 3.08 -27.86
C VAL A 13 -7.20 3.72 -26.74
N GLY A 14 -6.36 4.72 -27.07
CA GLY A 14 -5.40 5.30 -26.12
C GLY A 14 -5.95 6.39 -25.17
N LEU A 15 -7.17 6.89 -25.36
CA LEU A 15 -7.68 8.11 -24.69
C LEU A 15 -8.70 7.86 -23.56
N ALA A 16 -9.03 6.61 -23.25
CA ALA A 16 -10.05 6.28 -22.24
C ALA A 16 -9.50 5.84 -20.87
N GLY A 17 -8.19 5.94 -20.60
CA GLY A 17 -7.56 5.40 -19.39
C GLY A 17 -7.15 6.42 -18.32
N GLY A 18 -7.60 7.67 -18.42
CA GLY A 18 -7.01 8.79 -17.69
C GLY A 18 -7.90 9.49 -16.68
N CYS A 19 -8.68 8.79 -15.85
CA CYS A 19 -9.29 9.39 -14.64
C CYS A 19 -9.87 8.36 -13.65
N GLU A 20 -9.07 7.44 -13.12
CA GLU A 20 -9.51 6.60 -11.97
C GLU A 20 -8.63 6.81 -10.72
N SER A 21 -7.79 7.84 -10.69
CA SER A 21 -6.75 7.97 -9.66
C SER A 21 -7.18 8.66 -8.35
N VAL A 22 -8.46 9.02 -8.18
CA VAL A 22 -8.89 9.82 -7.01
C VAL A 22 -9.80 9.06 -6.04
N LEU A 23 -10.38 7.92 -6.44
CA LEU A 23 -11.24 7.13 -5.56
C LEU A 23 -10.51 5.97 -4.86
N ALA A 24 -9.28 5.64 -5.28
CA ALA A 24 -8.52 4.51 -4.73
C ALA A 24 -8.03 4.72 -3.28
N PHE A 25 -8.08 5.95 -2.75
CA PHE A 25 -7.63 6.29 -1.40
C PHE A 25 -8.77 6.51 -0.41
N LYS A 26 -10.05 6.36 -0.81
CA LYS A 26 -11.18 6.75 0.03
C LYS A 26 -11.40 5.86 1.26
N CYS A 27 -10.89 4.63 1.24
CA CYS A 27 -11.01 3.68 2.34
C CYS A 27 -9.63 3.19 2.81
N MET A 28 -8.67 4.09 3.08
CA MET A 28 -7.39 3.67 3.65
C MET A 28 -7.65 3.00 5.00
N PRO A 29 -7.34 1.70 5.14
CA PRO A 29 -7.89 0.92 6.22
C PRO A 29 -7.11 1.21 7.51
N ILE A 30 -7.83 1.66 8.54
CA ILE A 30 -7.29 1.85 9.89
C ILE A 30 -7.24 0.48 10.57
N TYR A 31 -6.11 0.15 11.19
CA TYR A 31 -5.92 -1.07 11.97
C TYR A 31 -5.27 -0.73 13.31
N GLY A 32 -5.89 -1.18 14.39
CA GLY A 32 -5.38 -0.93 15.73
C GLY A 32 -5.29 0.55 16.07
N ASN A 33 -4.26 0.91 16.81
CA ASN A 33 -4.04 2.26 17.32
C ASN A 33 -3.01 3.06 16.49
N TRP A 34 -2.18 2.39 15.70
CA TRP A 34 -1.05 3.00 14.99
C TRP A 34 -1.16 2.88 13.47
N CYS A 35 -1.72 1.79 12.94
CA CYS A 35 -1.75 1.61 11.49
C CYS A 35 -2.83 2.48 10.83
N GLY A 36 -2.40 3.55 10.15
CA GLY A 36 -3.27 4.38 9.32
C GLY A 36 -2.64 5.73 9.01
N ILE A 37 -3.14 6.45 8.01
CA ILE A 37 -2.70 7.84 7.81
C ILE A 37 -3.19 8.68 8.98
N ASP A 38 -2.32 9.56 9.49
CA ASP A 38 -2.62 10.43 10.63
C ASP A 38 -2.99 9.67 11.92
N TRP A 39 -2.61 8.39 12.02
CA TRP A 39 -2.68 7.58 13.25
C TRP A 39 -1.28 7.35 13.83
N PRO A 40 -1.15 7.27 15.17
CA PRO A 40 -2.13 7.76 16.13
C PRO A 40 -2.30 9.29 16.01
N GLN A 41 -3.45 9.81 16.47
CA GLN A 41 -3.68 11.26 16.45
C GLN A 41 -2.55 12.01 17.17
N ALA A 42 -2.11 13.14 16.61
CA ALA A 42 -0.99 13.90 17.13
C ALA A 42 -1.14 14.19 18.64
N GLY A 43 -0.08 13.89 19.41
CA GLY A 43 -0.08 14.05 20.87
C GLY A 43 -0.71 12.88 21.64
N HIS A 44 -1.16 11.83 20.95
CA HIS A 44 -1.64 10.58 21.56
C HIS A 44 -0.68 9.43 21.21
N PHE A 45 -0.24 8.68 22.23
CA PHE A 45 0.69 7.55 22.09
C PHE A 45 0.14 6.31 22.80
N PRO A 46 -0.95 5.72 22.28
CA PRO A 46 -1.58 4.55 22.87
C PRO A 46 -0.66 3.32 22.78
N PRO A 47 -0.78 2.33 23.68
CA PRO A 47 -0.08 1.06 23.50
C PRO A 47 -0.60 0.34 22.24
N PRO A 48 0.27 -0.38 21.51
CA PRO A 48 -0.19 -1.20 20.39
C PRO A 48 -1.09 -2.34 20.90
N ILE A 49 -2.12 -2.72 20.12
CA ILE A 49 -3.09 -3.75 20.53
C ILE A 49 -2.67 -5.18 20.19
N ASP A 50 -1.73 -5.33 19.27
CA ASP A 50 -1.11 -6.61 18.88
C ASP A 50 0.25 -6.38 18.19
N ASP A 51 0.88 -7.47 17.71
CA ASP A 51 2.21 -7.43 17.09
C ASP A 51 2.23 -6.67 15.75
N PHE A 52 1.13 -6.68 14.99
CA PHE A 52 1.00 -5.94 13.74
C PHE A 52 0.87 -4.44 13.99
N ASP A 53 0.04 -4.04 14.96
CA ASP A 53 -0.08 -2.65 15.41
C ASP A 53 1.24 -2.13 15.98
N ALA A 54 1.99 -2.99 16.68
CA ALA A 54 3.33 -2.66 17.16
C ALA A 54 4.34 -2.44 16.02
N ALA A 55 4.20 -3.14 14.89
CA ALA A 55 5.02 -2.90 13.70
C ALA A 55 4.74 -1.53 13.08
N CYS A 56 3.46 -1.13 13.00
CA CYS A 56 3.08 0.21 12.55
C CYS A 56 3.65 1.28 13.47
N MET A 57 3.55 1.10 14.79
CA MET A 57 4.17 2.00 15.76
C MET A 57 5.67 2.20 15.50
N ARG A 58 6.42 1.12 15.25
CA ARG A 58 7.86 1.22 14.95
C ARG A 58 8.13 1.95 13.64
N HIS A 59 7.28 1.75 12.63
CA HIS A 59 7.38 2.44 11.33
C HIS A 59 7.11 3.94 11.46
N ASP A 60 6.06 4.35 12.17
CA ASP A 60 5.73 5.76 12.40
C ASP A 60 6.85 6.46 13.18
N LEU A 61 7.36 5.82 14.23
CA LEU A 61 8.50 6.34 15.00
C LEU A 61 9.78 6.43 14.16
N CYS A 62 9.99 5.51 13.20
CA CYS A 62 11.13 5.54 12.31
C CYS A 62 11.03 6.69 11.29
N THR A 63 9.85 6.90 10.71
CA THR A 63 9.59 7.93 9.70
C THR A 63 9.45 9.34 10.28
N ALA A 64 9.30 9.47 11.60
CA ALA A 64 9.41 10.75 12.29
C ALA A 64 10.84 11.34 12.25
N ASP A 65 11.87 10.54 11.96
CA ASP A 65 13.24 11.02 11.75
C ASP A 65 13.39 11.67 10.36
N PRO A 66 14.03 12.85 10.23
CA PRO A 66 14.16 13.56 8.96
C PRO A 66 15.08 12.89 7.93
N ARG A 67 15.65 11.72 8.23
CA ARG A 67 16.35 10.87 7.27
C ARG A 67 15.37 10.30 6.23
N SER A 68 15.89 9.56 5.25
CA SER A 68 15.07 8.93 4.20
C SER A 68 14.09 7.92 4.78
N ASP A 69 12.83 7.93 4.32
CA ASP A 69 11.79 6.95 4.67
C ASP A 69 12.08 5.53 4.16
N THR A 70 12.88 5.38 3.11
CA THR A 70 13.04 4.10 2.39
C THR A 70 13.57 2.96 3.27
N PRO A 71 14.57 3.15 4.16
CA PRO A 71 14.98 2.11 5.11
C PRO A 71 13.87 1.72 6.09
N CYS A 72 13.07 2.69 6.57
CA CYS A 72 11.94 2.42 7.46
C CYS A 72 10.88 1.58 6.73
N ASP A 73 10.53 1.98 5.51
CA ASP A 73 9.57 1.28 4.65
C ASP A 73 9.99 -0.17 4.38
N ARG A 74 11.27 -0.41 4.08
CA ARG A 74 11.81 -1.77 3.87
C ARG A 74 11.79 -2.61 5.14
N ALA A 75 12.20 -2.04 6.26
CA ALA A 75 12.18 -2.72 7.56
C ALA A 75 10.76 -3.12 7.95
N PHE A 76 9.80 -2.20 7.75
CA PHE A 76 8.39 -2.44 8.02
C PHE A 76 7.81 -3.58 7.16
N VAL A 77 8.06 -3.59 5.85
CA VAL A 77 7.59 -4.68 4.97
C VAL A 77 8.20 -6.03 5.39
N GLY A 78 9.50 -6.06 5.71
CA GLY A 78 10.15 -7.28 6.19
C GLY A 78 9.57 -7.80 7.52
N GLU A 79 9.22 -6.88 8.42
CA GLU A 79 8.58 -7.20 9.69
C GLU A 79 7.15 -7.74 9.50
N LEU A 80 6.34 -7.10 8.65
CA LEU A 80 5.00 -7.57 8.31
C LEU A 80 5.02 -9.00 7.76
N HIS A 81 6.01 -9.36 6.94
CA HIS A 81 6.18 -10.73 6.43
C HIS A 81 6.51 -11.75 7.51
N ALA A 82 7.40 -11.40 8.43
CA ALA A 82 7.74 -12.26 9.55
C ALA A 82 6.50 -12.52 10.42
N LEU A 83 5.74 -11.47 10.73
CA LEU A 83 4.47 -11.59 11.46
C LEU A 83 3.43 -12.42 10.69
N ALA A 84 3.27 -12.18 9.39
CA ALA A 84 2.37 -12.95 8.54
C ALA A 84 2.68 -14.45 8.57
N ALA A 85 3.97 -14.80 8.50
CA ALA A 85 4.42 -16.18 8.59
C ALA A 85 4.09 -16.82 9.95
N MET A 86 4.12 -16.05 11.04
CA MET A 86 3.76 -16.53 12.38
C MET A 86 2.25 -16.66 12.60
N HIS A 87 1.45 -15.72 12.08
CA HIS A 87 0.00 -15.68 12.31
C HIS A 87 -0.84 -16.34 11.22
N GLY A 88 -0.22 -16.84 10.14
CA GLY A 88 -0.91 -17.50 9.02
C GLY A 88 -1.46 -16.53 7.97
N GLY A 89 -1.04 -15.26 8.00
CA GLY A 89 -1.39 -14.24 7.00
C GLY A 89 -1.35 -12.82 7.54
N LEU A 90 -1.43 -11.84 6.64
CA LEU A 90 -1.60 -10.42 6.97
C LEU A 90 -3.08 -10.07 7.14
N PRO A 91 -3.45 -9.23 8.13
CA PRO A 91 -4.74 -8.57 8.16
C PRO A 91 -5.00 -7.82 6.84
N ARG A 92 -6.24 -7.88 6.33
CA ARG A 92 -6.60 -7.22 5.05
C ARG A 92 -6.22 -5.74 4.98
N PRO A 93 -6.38 -4.93 6.06
CA PRO A 93 -5.88 -3.57 6.10
C PRO A 93 -4.38 -3.43 5.74
N LEU A 94 -3.57 -4.33 6.26
CA LEU A 94 -2.12 -4.28 6.13
C LEU A 94 -1.61 -4.79 4.80
N GLN A 95 -2.35 -5.66 4.11
CA GLN A 95 -2.03 -6.10 2.74
C GLN A 95 -2.01 -4.90 1.76
N TRP A 96 -2.94 -3.95 1.94
CA TRP A 96 -2.97 -2.73 1.15
C TRP A 96 -1.82 -1.79 1.51
N ALA A 97 -1.59 -1.56 2.81
CA ALA A 97 -0.51 -0.71 3.29
C ALA A 97 0.86 -1.18 2.77
N GLU A 98 1.12 -2.49 2.86
CA GLU A 98 2.33 -3.11 2.35
C GLU A 98 2.52 -2.85 0.84
N SER A 99 1.47 -3.00 0.05
CA SER A 99 1.52 -2.79 -1.40
C SER A 99 1.87 -1.34 -1.76
N ILE A 100 1.27 -0.37 -1.07
CA ILE A 100 1.55 1.05 -1.29
C ILE A 100 2.96 1.41 -0.86
N ILE A 101 3.42 0.90 0.29
CA ILE A 101 4.77 1.15 0.80
C ILE A 101 5.84 0.57 -0.12
N ARG A 102 5.60 -0.62 -0.71
CA ARG A 102 6.49 -1.18 -1.74
C ARG A 102 6.62 -0.30 -2.97
N LEU A 103 5.51 0.32 -3.41
CA LEU A 103 5.53 1.28 -4.51
C LEU A 103 6.27 2.58 -4.12
N LYS A 104 5.99 3.12 -2.93
CA LYS A 104 6.65 4.33 -2.38
C LYS A 104 8.17 4.16 -2.25
N ALA A 105 8.61 3.04 -1.70
CA ALA A 105 10.03 2.74 -1.46
C ALA A 105 10.82 2.35 -2.72
N GLY A 106 10.24 2.57 -3.89
CA GLY A 106 10.93 2.54 -5.18
C GLY A 106 10.71 1.29 -6.02
N GLY A 107 9.79 0.39 -5.62
CA GLY A 107 9.42 -0.81 -6.39
C GLY A 107 10.62 -1.51 -7.05
N PHE A 108 10.43 -2.05 -8.24
CA PHE A 108 11.58 -2.31 -9.13
C PHE A 108 11.98 -0.97 -9.77
N PRO A 109 13.21 -0.45 -9.59
CA PRO A 109 14.49 -1.16 -9.39
C PRO A 109 15.09 -1.09 -7.96
N ALA A 110 14.36 -0.61 -6.95
CA ALA A 110 14.88 -0.38 -5.60
C ALA A 110 14.94 -1.64 -4.69
N GLY A 111 14.80 -2.85 -5.24
CA GLY A 111 15.07 -4.10 -4.52
C GLY A 111 13.96 -4.64 -3.61
N MET A 112 12.76 -4.04 -3.62
CA MET A 112 11.59 -4.63 -2.97
C MET A 112 10.85 -5.54 -3.97
N PRO A 113 10.42 -6.75 -3.56
CA PRO A 113 9.64 -7.62 -4.43
C PRO A 113 8.35 -6.92 -4.84
N MET A 114 8.01 -6.97 -6.14
CA MET A 114 6.72 -6.48 -6.60
C MET A 114 5.59 -7.23 -5.89
N PRO A 115 4.45 -6.56 -5.61
CA PRO A 115 3.24 -7.25 -5.15
C PRO A 115 2.93 -8.41 -6.09
N SER A 116 2.67 -9.59 -5.52
CA SER A 116 2.22 -10.74 -6.28
C SER A 116 0.81 -10.48 -6.86
N PRO A 117 0.36 -11.24 -7.88
CA PRO A 117 -1.02 -11.12 -8.37
C PRO A 117 -2.08 -11.32 -7.28
N TRP A 118 -1.77 -12.07 -6.23
CA TRP A 118 -2.66 -12.25 -5.07
C TRP A 118 -2.72 -11.02 -4.18
N ASP A 119 -1.62 -10.27 -4.06
CA ASP A 119 -1.59 -8.98 -3.37
C ASP A 119 -2.41 -7.93 -4.13
N VAL A 120 -2.44 -8.00 -5.47
CA VAL A 120 -3.31 -7.15 -6.31
C VAL A 120 -4.79 -7.48 -6.10
N MET A 121 -5.15 -8.75 -5.89
CA MET A 121 -6.51 -9.13 -5.49
C MET A 121 -6.87 -8.58 -4.11
N GLY A 122 -5.93 -8.58 -3.15
CA GLY A 122 -6.10 -7.90 -1.86
C GLY A 122 -6.33 -6.39 -2.03
N LEU A 123 -5.55 -5.74 -2.89
CA LEU A 123 -5.69 -4.33 -3.26
C LEU A 123 -7.07 -4.04 -3.89
N ALA A 124 -7.51 -4.86 -4.84
CA ALA A 124 -8.82 -4.77 -5.47
C ALA A 124 -9.96 -5.04 -4.49
N SER A 125 -9.74 -5.94 -3.52
CA SER A 125 -10.68 -6.20 -2.44
C SER A 125 -10.83 -4.98 -1.54
N SER A 126 -9.74 -4.28 -1.22
CA SER A 126 -9.78 -3.02 -0.45
C SER A 126 -10.48 -1.89 -1.22
N LEU A 127 -10.31 -1.81 -2.54
CA LEU A 127 -11.05 -0.86 -3.39
C LEU A 127 -12.55 -1.15 -3.45
N ALA A 128 -12.93 -2.43 -3.38
CA ALA A 128 -14.31 -2.87 -3.35
C ALA A 128 -14.90 -2.93 -1.94
N THR A 129 -14.09 -2.77 -0.89
CA THR A 129 -14.58 -2.81 0.50
C THR A 129 -15.19 -1.46 0.83
N PRO A 130 -16.49 -1.41 1.12
CA PRO A 130 -17.15 -0.15 1.43
C PRO A 130 -16.66 0.40 2.78
N CYS A 131 -16.32 1.70 2.81
CA CYS A 131 -15.91 2.38 4.04
C CYS A 131 -17.15 2.79 4.84
N TRP A 132 -17.59 1.92 5.75
CA TRP A 132 -18.56 2.22 6.78
C TRP A 132 -18.10 1.70 8.14
#